data_AF-A0A0F9CQ74-F1
#
_entry.id   AF-A0A0F9CQ74-F1
#
_cell.length_a   1.000
_cell.length_b   1.000
_cell.length_c   1.000
_cell.angle_alpha   90.00
_cell.angle_beta   90.00
_cell.angle_gamma   90.00
#
_symmetry.space_group_name_H-M   'P 1'
#
loop_
_entity.id
_entity.type
_entity.pdbx_description
1 polymer ?
#
loop_
_entity_poly.entity_id
_entity_poly.type
_entity_poly.pdbx_seq_one_letter_code
_entity_poly.pdbx_strand_id
1 'polypeptide(L)'
;KANVYINPFYKPLNGKIKPGNGSQFHGIVEIKSSPFKFIEGNDLLPGENGIVLMRFEKKIVHDGTGLKGIICEMNRFQNKLRIVGKFEQLIENK
;
A
#
# COMPACT_ATOMS: atom_id res chain seq x y z
N LYS A 1 -3.46 -10.36 -5.31
CA LYS A 1 -4.05 -8.99 -5.21
C LYS A 1 -4.22 -8.61 -3.74
N ALA A 2 -4.46 -7.35 -3.41
CA ALA A 2 -4.71 -6.90 -2.04
C ALA A 2 -5.92 -5.97 -1.99
N ASN A 3 -6.70 -6.08 -0.91
CA ASN A 3 -7.67 -5.07 -0.54
C ASN A 3 -6.93 -3.96 0.20
N VAL A 4 -7.06 -2.71 -0.25
CA VAL A 4 -6.36 -1.55 0.28
C VAL A 4 -7.35 -0.51 0.72
N TYR A 5 -7.25 -0.10 1.98
CA TYR A 5 -7.99 1.02 2.53
C TYR A 5 -7.09 2.25 2.65
N ILE A 6 -7.54 3.41 2.16
CA ILE A 6 -6.82 4.68 2.30
C ILE A 6 -7.40 5.49 3.45
N ASN A 7 -6.53 5.99 4.33
CA ASN A 7 -6.89 6.86 5.44
C ASN A 7 -7.59 8.13 4.90
N PRO A 8 -8.74 8.54 5.46
CA PRO A 8 -9.50 9.71 4.97
C PRO A 8 -8.74 11.04 5.10
N PHE A 9 -7.76 11.11 6.00
CA PHE A 9 -6.92 12.29 6.19
C PHE A 9 -5.67 12.28 5.29
N TYR A 10 -5.41 11.19 4.57
CA TYR A 10 -4.33 11.15 3.60
C TYR A 10 -4.71 12.00 2.37
N LYS A 11 -3.82 12.93 2.02
CA LYS A 11 -3.99 13.85 0.88
C LYS A 11 -3.00 13.46 -0.22
N PRO A 12 -3.39 12.57 -1.16
CA PRO A 12 -2.56 12.23 -2.32
C PRO A 12 -2.42 13.42 -3.27
N LEU A 13 -1.31 13.44 -4.01
CA LEU A 13 -1.14 14.34 -5.14
C LEU A 13 -2.22 14.01 -6.20
N ASN A 14 -2.99 15.03 -6.63
CA ASN A 14 -4.13 14.91 -7.54
C ASN A 14 -5.37 14.18 -6.98
N GLY A 15 -5.51 14.09 -5.65
CA GLY A 15 -6.74 13.63 -5.00
C GLY A 15 -6.96 12.11 -4.97
N LYS A 16 -6.15 11.33 -5.69
CA LYS A 16 -6.17 9.86 -5.68
C LYS A 16 -4.78 9.26 -5.88
N ILE A 17 -4.59 8.02 -5.44
CA ILE A 17 -3.44 7.21 -5.85
C ILE A 17 -3.85 6.37 -7.06
N LYS A 18 -3.15 6.56 -8.19
CA LYS A 18 -3.39 5.80 -9.42
C LYS A 18 -2.35 4.67 -9.53
N PRO A 19 -2.74 3.39 -9.53
CA PRO A 19 -1.81 2.29 -9.80
C PRO A 19 -1.08 2.47 -11.15
N GLY A 20 0.18 2.05 -11.21
CA GLY A 20 1.01 2.16 -12.41
C GLY A 20 1.64 3.54 -12.65
N ASN A 21 1.36 4.55 -11.83
CA ASN A 21 1.94 5.89 -11.95
C ASN A 21 3.42 5.99 -11.52
N GLY A 22 4.01 4.90 -11.03
CA GLY A 22 5.40 4.84 -10.58
C GLY A 22 5.67 5.34 -9.16
N SER A 23 4.66 5.84 -8.43
CA SER A 23 4.80 6.24 -7.03
C SER A 23 5.28 5.08 -6.16
N GLN A 24 6.29 5.34 -5.33
CA GLN A 24 6.87 4.38 -4.41
C GLN A 24 6.34 4.61 -2.99
N PHE A 25 5.92 3.53 -2.35
CA PHE A 25 5.43 3.50 -0.97
C PHE A 25 6.24 2.49 -0.16
N HIS A 26 6.01 2.44 1.14
CA HIS A 26 6.56 1.44 2.04
C HIS A 26 5.44 0.66 2.71
N GLY A 27 5.55 -0.66 2.72
CA GLY A 27 4.67 -1.52 3.50
C GLY A 27 5.39 -1.94 4.77
N ILE A 28 4.79 -1.67 5.91
CA ILE A 28 5.20 -2.19 7.21
C ILE A 28 4.36 -3.44 7.47
N VAL A 29 5.02 -4.59 7.45
CA VAL A 29 4.43 -5.91 7.70
C VAL A 29 5.16 -6.49 8.91
N GLU A 30 4.44 -6.67 10.01
CA GLU A 30 5.01 -7.04 11.31
C GLU A 30 6.18 -6.10 11.69
N ILE A 31 7.40 -6.64 11.80
CA ILE A 31 8.63 -5.89 12.12
C ILE A 31 9.46 -5.53 10.88
N LYS A 32 8.96 -5.82 9.67
CA LYS A 32 9.68 -5.59 8.41
C LYS A 32 9.09 -4.40 7.66
N SER A 33 9.96 -3.66 6.99
CA SER A 33 9.58 -2.60 6.05
C SER A 33 10.20 -2.89 4.69
N SER A 34 9.40 -2.78 3.64
CA SER A 34 9.88 -2.93 2.27
C SER A 34 9.22 -1.89 1.35
N PRO A 35 10.01 -1.26 0.46
CA PRO A 35 9.43 -0.44 -0.60
C PRO A 35 8.53 -1.27 -1.51
N PHE A 36 7.47 -0.66 -2.04
CA PHE A 36 6.59 -1.29 -3.01
C PHE A 36 5.95 -0.24 -3.94
N LYS A 37 5.32 -0.73 -5.00
CA LYS A 37 4.50 0.07 -5.92
C LYS A 37 3.13 -0.57 -6.13
N PHE A 38 2.11 0.26 -6.32
CA PHE A 38 0.82 -0.19 -6.87
C PHE A 38 0.95 -0.33 -8.38
N ILE A 39 0.64 -1.50 -8.93
CA ILE A 39 0.92 -1.85 -10.32
C ILE A 39 -0.33 -1.71 -11.19
N GLU A 40 -1.45 -2.27 -10.73
CA GLU A 40 -2.73 -2.33 -11.44
C GLU A 40 -3.88 -2.41 -10.43
N GLY A 41 -5.11 -2.18 -10.90
CA GLY A 41 -6.34 -2.28 -10.11
C GLY A 41 -7.09 -0.95 -10.01
N ASN A 42 -7.89 -0.79 -8.95
CA ASN A 42 -8.69 0.40 -8.74
C ASN A 42 -7.83 1.64 -8.44
N ASP A 43 -8.32 2.81 -8.86
CA ASP A 43 -7.86 4.07 -8.28
C ASP A 43 -8.21 4.09 -6.79
N LEU A 44 -7.27 4.54 -5.95
CA LEU A 44 -7.45 4.54 -4.50
C LEU A 44 -7.75 5.96 -4.01
N LEU A 45 -8.94 6.14 -3.43
CA LEU A 45 -9.47 7.39 -2.92
C LEU A 45 -9.41 7.43 -1.38
N PRO A 46 -9.15 8.58 -0.76
CA PRO A 46 -9.20 8.71 0.71
C PRO A 46 -10.55 8.30 1.29
N GLY A 47 -10.54 7.46 2.32
CA GLY A 47 -11.74 6.96 2.98
C GLY A 47 -12.36 5.71 2.33
N GLU A 48 -11.80 5.22 1.22
CA GLU A 48 -12.36 4.10 0.46
C GLU A 48 -11.45 2.87 0.45
N ASN A 49 -12.05 1.74 0.07
CA ASN A 49 -11.34 0.49 -0.21
C ASN A 49 -11.19 0.31 -1.73
N GLY A 50 -10.08 -0.30 -2.15
CA GLY A 50 -9.87 -0.70 -3.54
C GLY A 50 -9.03 -1.95 -3.64
N ILE A 51 -9.27 -2.74 -4.70
CA ILE A 51 -8.49 -3.94 -4.99
C ILE A 51 -7.36 -3.58 -5.96
N VAL A 52 -6.13 -3.81 -5.53
CA VAL A 52 -4.94 -3.48 -6.31
C VAL A 52 -3.89 -4.58 -6.25
N LEU A 53 -3.06 -4.65 -7.29
CA LEU A 53 -1.83 -5.43 -7.27
C LEU A 53 -0.71 -4.58 -6.69
N MET A 54 -0.09 -5.10 -5.62
CA MET A 54 1.08 -4.51 -4.99
C MET A 54 2.31 -5.34 -5.35
N ARG A 55 3.42 -4.67 -5.66
CA ARG A 55 4.72 -5.33 -5.91
C ARG A 55 5.76 -4.77 -4.97
N PHE A 56 6.19 -5.60 -4.03
CA PHE A 56 7.29 -5.31 -3.11
C PHE A 56 8.63 -5.49 -3.80
N GLU A 57 9.58 -4.58 -3.53
CA GLU A 57 10.94 -4.64 -4.08
C GLU A 57 11.80 -5.65 -3.32
N LYS A 58 11.70 -5.66 -1.98
CA LYS A 58 12.32 -6.71 -1.14
C LYS A 58 11.26 -7.73 -0.75
N LYS A 59 11.63 -9.01 -0.80
CA LYS A 59 10.75 -10.10 -0.38
C LYS A 59 10.33 -9.90 1.08
N ILE A 60 9.03 -9.98 1.33
CA ILE A 60 8.43 -10.11 2.66
C ILE A 60 7.88 -11.53 2.75
N VAL A 61 8.13 -12.18 3.88
CA VAL A 61 7.61 -13.51 4.21
C VAL A 61 6.54 -13.39 5.28
N HIS A 62 5.60 -14.33 5.29
CA HIS A 62 4.55 -14.45 6.30
C HIS A 62 4.34 -15.92 6.69
N ASP A 63 3.64 -16.16 7.77
CA ASP A 63 3.38 -17.46 8.39
C ASP A 63 2.30 -18.32 7.69
N GLY A 64 1.96 -18.02 6.44
CA GLY A 64 0.84 -18.64 5.73
C GLY A 64 -0.52 -17.95 5.87
N THR A 65 -0.69 -16.95 6.73
CA THR A 65 -1.99 -16.22 6.88
C THR A 65 -2.25 -15.13 5.83
N GLY A 66 -1.30 -14.91 4.91
CA GLY A 66 -1.30 -13.82 3.93
C GLY A 66 -0.63 -12.55 4.47
N LEU A 67 -0.19 -11.68 3.57
CA LEU A 67 0.40 -10.39 3.93
C LEU A 67 -0.67 -9.37 4.31
N LYS A 68 -0.53 -8.76 5.48
CA LYS A 68 -1.29 -7.57 5.88
C LYS A 68 -0.36 -6.55 6.52
N GLY A 69 -0.67 -5.28 6.39
CA GLY A 69 0.23 -4.26 6.92
C GLY A 69 -0.25 -2.83 6.74
N ILE A 70 0.59 -1.92 7.23
CA ILE A 70 0.39 -0.48 7.12
C ILE A 70 1.13 0.03 5.89
N ILE A 71 0.50 0.94 5.16
CA ILE A 71 1.09 1.62 4.02
C ILE A 71 1.59 2.99 4.47
N CYS A 72 2.82 3.30 4.12
CA CYS A 72 3.47 4.57 4.42
C CYS A 72 4.02 5.23 3.16
N GLU A 73 3.96 6.57 3.12
CA GLU A 73 4.67 7.41 2.17
C GLU A 73 5.86 8.04 2.89
N MET A 74 7.07 7.83 2.37
CA MET A 74 8.27 8.49 2.87
C MET A 74 8.43 9.86 2.19
N ASN A 75 7.94 10.92 2.83
CA ASN A 75 8.18 12.28 2.36
C ASN A 75 9.56 12.77 2.82
N ARG A 76 10.55 12.61 1.94
CA ARG A 76 11.94 13.02 2.21
C ARG A 76 12.11 14.53 2.34
N PHE A 77 11.30 15.32 1.63
CA PHE A 77 11.39 16.79 1.67
C PHE A 77 10.96 17.36 3.02
N GLN A 78 9.95 16.75 3.65
CA GLN A 78 9.45 17.17 4.96
C GLN A 78 10.03 16.34 6.11
N ASN A 79 10.92 15.38 5.82
CA ASN A 79 11.43 14.40 6.78
C ASN A 79 10.33 13.73 7.61
N LYS A 80 9.24 13.31 6.95
CA LYS A 80 8.05 12.72 7.59
C LYS A 80 7.70 11.38 6.96
N LEU A 81 7.37 10.41 7.81
CA LEU A 81 6.68 9.19 7.43
C LEU A 81 5.17 9.43 7.55
N ARG A 82 4.44 9.39 6.45
CA ARG A 82 2.99 9.59 6.44
C ARG A 82 2.29 8.24 6.36
N ILE A 83 1.38 7.97 7.29
CA ILE A 83 0.51 6.79 7.20
C ILE A 83 -0.52 7.07 6.10
N VAL A 84 -0.52 6.23 5.07
CA VAL A 84 -1.40 6.31 3.91
C VAL A 84 -2.66 5.50 4.15
N GLY A 85 -2.53 4.31 4.73
CA GLY A 85 -3.62 3.35 4.78
C GLY A 85 -3.15 1.98 5.28
N LYS A 86 -3.97 0.96 5.01
CA LYS A 86 -3.64 -0.44 5.32
C LYS A 86 -3.99 -1.33 4.14
N PHE A 87 -3.39 -2.51 4.10
CA PHE A 87 -3.71 -3.53 3.12
C PHE A 87 -3.82 -4.92 3.74
N GLU A 88 -4.61 -5.75 3.08
CA GLU A 88 -4.75 -7.18 3.37
C GLU A 88 -4.71 -7.94 2.05
N GLN A 89 -3.82 -8.94 1.96
CA GLN A 89 -3.69 -9.79 0.79
C GLN A 89 -4.98 -10.59 0.63
N LEU A 90 -5.51 -10.59 -0.59
CA LEU A 90 -6.61 -11.46 -0.96
C LEU A 90 -6.04 -12.86 -1.19
N ILE A 91 -6.51 -13.83 -0.40
CA ILE A 91 -6.22 -15.24 -0.60
C ILE A 91 -7.14 -15.72 -1.72
N GLU A 92 -6.58 -16.03 -2.89
CA GLU A 92 -7.33 -16.79 -3.90
C GLU A 92 -7.32 -18.25 -3.45
N ASN A 93 -8.47 -18.74 -2.99
CA ASN A 93 -8.67 -20.17 -2.81
C ASN A 93 -8.50 -20.82 -4.19
N LYS A 94 -7.45 -21.63 -4.34
CA LYS A 94 -7.25 -22.49 -5.50
C LYS A 94 -8.17 -23.71 -5.43
#